data_AF-R0E982-F1
#
_entry.id   AF-R0E982-F1
#
_cell.length_a   1.000
_cell.length_b   1.000
_cell.length_c   1.000
_cell.angle_alpha   90.00
_cell.angle_beta   90.00
_cell.angle_gamma   90.00
#
_symmetry.space_group_name_H-M   'P 1'
#
loop_
_entity.id
_entity.type
_entity.pdbx_description
1 polymer ?
#
loop_
_entity_poly.entity_id
_entity_poly.type
_entity_poly.pdbx_seq_one_letter_code
_entity_poly.pdbx_strand_id
1 'polypeptide(L)'
;MSETNDEALPPLEASIAQALAGKICDIITAAGKANPGMEASADSKKLVARRVPPSWLSKFELMDGYGFVIWDEAMTVLDRILVYPVTARYRKYLVGAPKEVIGAWQFHSHSLRVGELYIVLDRTVALLEFLYVVGRDCGLDVTDCRKSFEKKFKKALDRRLRERHRLVHAHERPSMTSRIIDFSGGKWDGDKDAAREVLMKFFIDTLPKLAKASEAAGRIAPKTPEDVEALHEWGAQQEARIMLKLVGDALLGTLNESSLAPASAPKS
;
A
#
# COMPACT_ATOMS: atom_id res chain seq x y z
N MET A 1 9.76 -23.27 7.16
CA MET A 1 9.89 -23.04 5.71
C MET A 1 8.48 -22.95 5.15
N SER A 2 8.13 -21.83 4.53
CA SER A 2 6.85 -21.57 3.88
C SER A 2 7.22 -21.11 2.49
N GLU A 3 6.99 -21.95 1.49
CA GLU A 3 7.15 -21.66 0.08
C GLU A 3 6.29 -20.44 -0.28
N THR A 4 6.91 -19.27 -0.33
CA THR A 4 6.42 -18.20 -1.19
C THR A 4 6.98 -18.51 -2.57
N ASN A 5 6.13 -18.95 -3.48
CA ASN A 5 6.43 -18.89 -4.91
C ASN A 5 7.01 -17.50 -5.19
N ASP A 6 8.26 -17.46 -5.66
CA ASP A 6 8.96 -16.27 -6.15
C ASP A 6 8.33 -15.82 -7.47
N GLU A 7 7.04 -15.48 -7.44
CA GLU A 7 6.46 -14.69 -8.49
C GLU A 7 7.10 -13.30 -8.38
N ALA A 8 7.93 -12.94 -9.36
CA ALA A 8 8.74 -11.74 -9.33
C ALA A 8 7.88 -10.52 -9.00
N LEU A 9 8.17 -9.87 -7.88
CA LEU A 9 7.42 -8.69 -7.44
C LEU A 9 7.45 -7.60 -8.54
N PRO A 10 6.35 -6.88 -8.78
CA PRO A 10 6.31 -5.87 -9.84
C PRO A 10 7.33 -4.74 -9.58
N PRO A 11 7.89 -4.12 -10.63
CA PRO A 11 8.64 -2.87 -10.50
C PRO A 11 7.76 -1.75 -9.91
N LEU A 12 8.37 -0.81 -9.19
CA LEU A 12 7.69 0.39 -8.69
C LEU A 12 7.79 1.52 -9.72
N GLU A 13 7.04 1.38 -10.81
CA GLU A 13 7.05 2.33 -11.92
C GLU A 13 5.65 2.92 -12.13
N ALA A 14 5.61 4.23 -12.41
CA ALA A 14 4.36 4.93 -12.69
C ALA A 14 3.64 4.34 -13.92
N SER A 15 4.39 3.89 -14.92
CA SER A 15 3.87 3.21 -16.12
C SER A 15 3.07 1.95 -15.76
N ILE A 16 3.52 1.17 -14.77
CA ILE A 16 2.86 -0.08 -14.35
C ILE A 16 1.57 0.24 -13.60
N ALA A 17 1.59 1.23 -12.70
CA ALA A 17 0.40 1.71 -12.01
C ALA A 17 -0.66 2.24 -13.01
N GLN A 18 -0.23 3.08 -13.96
CA GLN A 18 -1.09 3.63 -14.99
C GLN A 18 -1.67 2.54 -15.90
N ALA A 19 -0.86 1.55 -16.30
CA ALA A 19 -1.33 0.43 -17.12
C ALA A 19 -2.37 -0.41 -16.38
N LEU A 20 -2.17 -0.66 -15.09
CA LEU A 20 -3.14 -1.39 -14.27
C LEU A 20 -4.46 -0.62 -14.13
N ALA A 21 -4.42 0.66 -13.74
CA ALA A 21 -5.62 1.48 -13.62
C ALA A 21 -6.33 1.64 -14.97
N GLY A 22 -5.57 1.87 -16.05
CA GLY A 22 -6.07 1.97 -17.42
C GLY A 22 -6.80 0.71 -17.85
N LYS A 23 -6.20 -0.47 -17.63
CA LYS A 23 -6.82 -1.76 -17.96
C LYS A 23 -8.18 -1.95 -17.27
N ILE A 24 -8.29 -1.60 -15.98
CA ILE A 24 -9.55 -1.70 -15.23
C ILE A 24 -10.59 -0.72 -15.80
N CYS A 25 -10.17 0.51 -16.09
CA CYS A 25 -11.01 1.53 -16.73
C CYS A 25 -11.56 1.04 -18.07
N ASP A 26 -10.69 0.46 -18.90
CA ASP A 26 -11.02 0.00 -20.25
C ASP A 26 -12.05 -1.13 -20.20
N ILE A 27 -11.89 -2.08 -19.27
CA ILE A 27 -12.86 -3.18 -19.08
C ILE A 27 -14.25 -2.64 -18.73
N ILE A 28 -14.33 -1.74 -17.73
CA ILE A 28 -15.61 -1.16 -17.31
C ILE A 28 -16.22 -0.30 -18.41
N THR A 29 -15.41 0.51 -19.09
CA THR A 29 -15.86 1.39 -20.17
C THR A 29 -16.36 0.59 -21.37
N ALA A 30 -15.68 -0.51 -21.72
CA ALA A 30 -16.12 -1.41 -22.77
C ALA A 30 -17.45 -2.08 -22.41
N ALA A 31 -17.61 -2.54 -21.16
CA ALA A 31 -18.84 -3.17 -20.68
C ALA A 31 -20.03 -2.19 -20.66
N GLY A 32 -19.79 -0.93 -20.25
CA GLY A 32 -20.80 0.13 -20.33
C GLY A 32 -21.21 0.43 -21.78
N LYS A 33 -20.23 0.56 -22.69
CA LYS A 33 -20.51 0.78 -24.13
C LYS A 33 -21.25 -0.38 -24.79
N ALA A 34 -21.04 -1.61 -24.34
CA ALA A 34 -21.79 -2.77 -24.82
C ALA A 34 -23.26 -2.73 -24.40
N ASN A 35 -23.61 -1.94 -23.38
CA ASN A 35 -24.96 -1.77 -22.85
C ASN A 35 -25.36 -0.27 -22.77
N PRO A 36 -25.47 0.43 -23.91
CA PRO A 36 -25.71 1.87 -23.91
C PRO A 36 -27.06 2.22 -23.27
N GLY A 37 -27.09 3.29 -22.47
CA GLY A 37 -28.30 3.74 -21.77
C GLY A 37 -28.66 2.94 -20.52
N MET A 38 -27.79 2.04 -20.07
CA MET A 38 -27.98 1.31 -18.82
C MET A 38 -27.91 2.26 -17.61
N GLU A 39 -29.00 2.31 -16.86
CA GLU A 39 -29.08 3.07 -15.62
C GLU A 39 -28.24 2.43 -14.52
N ALA A 40 -27.53 3.25 -13.76
CA ALA A 40 -26.79 2.79 -12.60
C ALA A 40 -27.76 2.35 -11.47
N SER A 41 -27.43 1.27 -10.77
CA SER A 41 -28.21 0.88 -9.59
C SER A 41 -28.09 1.90 -8.46
N ALA A 42 -29.02 1.85 -7.50
CA ALA A 42 -28.95 2.68 -6.28
C ALA A 42 -27.63 2.47 -5.51
N ASP A 43 -27.09 1.25 -5.53
CA ASP A 43 -25.80 0.93 -4.89
C ASP A 43 -24.63 1.61 -5.60
N SER A 44 -24.60 1.55 -6.94
CA SER A 44 -23.59 2.25 -7.76
C SER A 44 -23.63 3.76 -7.56
N LYS A 45 -24.82 4.36 -7.61
CA LYS A 45 -25.02 5.80 -7.37
C LYS A 45 -24.54 6.22 -5.98
N LYS A 46 -24.86 5.42 -4.95
CA LYS A 46 -24.39 5.64 -3.57
C LYS A 46 -22.88 5.58 -3.45
N LEU A 47 -22.22 4.66 -4.17
CA LEU A 47 -20.77 4.51 -4.14
C LEU A 47 -20.05 5.62 -4.91
N VAL A 48 -20.60 6.08 -6.04
CA VAL A 48 -20.07 7.25 -6.76
C VAL A 48 -20.22 8.52 -5.93
N ALA A 49 -21.34 8.70 -5.22
CA ALA A 49 -21.57 9.89 -4.40
C ALA A 49 -20.55 10.11 -3.28
N ARG A 50 -19.77 9.09 -2.92
CA ARG A 50 -18.65 9.19 -1.97
C ARG A 50 -17.35 9.68 -2.60
N ARG A 51 -17.28 9.74 -3.93
CA ARG A 51 -16.05 9.94 -4.72
C ARG A 51 -16.08 11.20 -5.57
N VAL A 52 -17.26 11.64 -5.98
CA VAL A 52 -17.41 12.83 -6.82
C VAL A 52 -18.15 13.95 -6.07
N PRO A 53 -17.92 15.22 -6.43
CA PRO A 53 -18.69 16.34 -5.90
C PRO A 53 -20.21 16.18 -6.18
N PRO A 54 -21.09 16.68 -5.29
CA PRO A 54 -22.54 16.60 -5.49
C PRO A 54 -23.03 17.19 -6.83
N SER A 55 -22.36 18.23 -7.32
CA SER A 55 -22.66 18.88 -8.60
C SER A 55 -22.42 17.99 -9.82
N TRP A 56 -21.72 16.86 -9.67
CA TRP A 56 -21.40 15.94 -10.75
C TRP A 56 -22.30 14.69 -10.77
N LEU A 57 -23.13 14.48 -9.74
CA LEU A 57 -23.92 13.24 -9.60
C LEU A 57 -24.86 12.98 -10.78
N SER A 58 -25.45 14.04 -11.36
CA SER A 58 -26.33 13.91 -12.53
C SER A 58 -25.62 13.36 -13.77
N LYS A 59 -24.28 13.36 -13.81
CA LYS A 59 -23.49 12.75 -14.89
C LYS A 59 -23.33 11.25 -14.75
N PHE A 60 -23.73 10.67 -13.61
CA PHE A 60 -23.56 9.26 -13.27
C PHE A 60 -24.90 8.53 -13.08
N GLU A 61 -25.95 9.05 -13.73
CA GLU A 61 -27.23 8.35 -13.88
C GLU A 61 -27.07 7.09 -14.76
N LEU A 62 -26.17 7.16 -15.74
CA LEU A 62 -25.81 6.08 -16.65
C LEU A 62 -24.41 5.55 -16.33
N MET A 63 -24.14 4.31 -16.75
CA MET A 63 -22.86 3.63 -16.50
C MET A 63 -21.65 4.22 -17.25
N ASP A 64 -21.88 5.07 -18.26
CA ASP A 64 -20.86 5.60 -19.19
C ASP A 64 -19.70 6.38 -18.51
N GLY A 65 -19.93 6.93 -17.32
CA GLY A 65 -18.92 7.69 -16.57
C GLY A 65 -18.13 6.89 -15.52
N TYR A 66 -18.56 5.67 -15.19
CA TYR A 66 -18.06 4.95 -14.01
C TYR A 66 -16.62 4.46 -14.18
N GLY A 67 -16.20 4.13 -15.41
CA GLY A 67 -14.82 3.72 -15.72
C GLY A 67 -13.80 4.78 -15.27
N PHE A 68 -14.08 6.06 -15.55
CA PHE A 68 -13.20 7.16 -15.15
C PHE A 68 -13.10 7.32 -13.61
N VAL A 69 -14.21 7.19 -12.89
CA VAL A 69 -14.20 7.28 -11.41
C VAL A 69 -13.43 6.12 -10.79
N ILE A 70 -13.54 4.92 -11.37
CA ILE A 70 -12.75 3.76 -10.95
C ILE A 70 -11.27 3.96 -11.23
N TRP A 71 -10.92 4.49 -12.40
CA TRP A 71 -9.54 4.83 -12.75
C TRP A 71 -8.93 5.82 -11.75
N ASP A 72 -9.64 6.89 -11.42
CA ASP A 72 -9.18 7.93 -10.50
C ASP A 72 -8.97 7.39 -9.06
N GLU A 73 -9.90 6.60 -8.54
CA GLU A 73 -9.75 5.96 -7.23
C GLU A 73 -8.61 4.93 -7.24
N ALA A 74 -8.45 4.15 -8.32
CA ALA A 74 -7.34 3.22 -8.47
C ALA A 74 -5.99 3.94 -8.49
N MET A 75 -5.87 5.02 -9.26
CA MET A 75 -4.65 5.84 -9.30
C MET A 75 -4.34 6.46 -7.93
N THR A 76 -5.34 6.93 -7.20
CA THR A 76 -5.14 7.45 -5.84
C THR A 76 -4.52 6.42 -4.89
N VAL A 77 -4.92 5.15 -5.00
CA VAL A 77 -4.32 4.05 -4.22
C VAL A 77 -2.91 3.72 -4.72
N LEU A 78 -2.73 3.60 -6.04
CA LEU A 78 -1.46 3.19 -6.64
C LEU A 78 -0.37 4.25 -6.46
N ASP A 79 -0.70 5.54 -6.57
CA ASP A 79 0.25 6.63 -6.32
C ASP A 79 0.75 6.63 -4.88
N ARG A 80 -0.13 6.35 -3.91
CA ARG A 80 0.27 6.15 -2.50
C ARG A 80 1.30 5.04 -2.35
N ILE A 81 1.11 3.92 -3.05
CA ILE A 81 2.06 2.80 -3.04
C ILE A 81 3.39 3.21 -3.67
N LEU A 82 3.37 3.96 -4.77
CA LEU A 82 4.60 4.43 -5.44
C LEU A 82 5.41 5.41 -4.58
N VAL A 83 4.74 6.29 -3.84
CA VAL A 83 5.42 7.26 -2.95
C VAL A 83 5.77 6.67 -1.58
N TYR A 84 5.18 5.53 -1.19
CA TYR A 84 5.42 4.89 0.09
C TYR A 84 6.92 4.75 0.45
N PRO A 85 7.83 4.29 -0.44
CA PRO A 85 9.25 4.18 -0.11
C PRO A 85 9.95 5.53 0.12
N VAL A 86 9.36 6.63 -0.33
CA VAL A 86 9.90 7.99 -0.10
C VAL A 86 9.83 8.35 1.38
N THR A 87 8.84 7.84 2.12
CA THR A 87 8.70 8.08 3.58
C THR A 87 9.95 7.66 4.36
N ALA A 88 10.62 6.59 3.92
CA ALA A 88 11.87 6.11 4.52
C ALA A 88 13.08 7.01 4.19
N ARG A 89 12.97 7.88 3.19
CA ARG A 89 14.05 8.74 2.67
C ARG A 89 13.94 10.20 3.11
N TYR A 90 12.84 10.63 3.71
CA TYR A 90 12.59 12.03 4.09
C TYR A 90 13.72 12.68 4.90
N ARG A 91 14.39 11.94 5.79
CA ARG A 91 15.63 12.36 6.48
C ARG A 91 16.70 12.95 5.58
N LYS A 92 16.87 12.42 4.36
CA LYS A 92 17.89 12.88 3.39
C LYS A 92 17.63 14.32 2.92
N TYR A 93 16.40 14.81 3.09
CA TYR A 93 16.00 16.17 2.75
C TYR A 93 15.98 17.10 3.96
N LEU A 94 16.29 16.59 5.16
CA LEU A 94 16.38 17.34 6.40
C LEU A 94 17.84 17.61 6.82
N VAL A 95 18.77 17.53 5.87
CA VAL A 95 20.19 17.82 6.11
C VAL A 95 20.34 19.27 6.56
N GLY A 96 20.92 19.48 7.75
CA GLY A 96 21.08 20.80 8.34
C GLY A 96 19.84 21.35 9.06
N ALA A 97 18.76 20.58 9.17
CA ALA A 97 17.58 20.98 9.95
C ALA A 97 17.90 21.08 11.46
N PRO A 98 17.16 21.91 12.23
CA PRO A 98 17.28 21.94 13.68
C PRO A 98 17.07 20.55 14.31
N LYS A 99 17.74 20.28 15.43
CA LYS A 99 17.69 18.96 16.09
C LYS A 99 16.27 18.56 16.47
N GLU A 100 15.46 19.52 16.89
CA GLU A 100 14.06 19.35 17.23
C GLU A 100 13.23 18.88 16.03
N VAL A 101 13.54 19.38 14.83
CA VAL A 101 12.89 19.00 13.57
C VAL A 101 13.29 17.57 13.18
N ILE A 102 14.56 17.21 13.35
CA ILE A 102 15.06 15.86 13.10
C ILE A 102 14.40 14.86 14.05
N GLY A 103 14.29 15.20 15.34
CA GLY A 103 13.58 14.37 16.33
C GLY A 103 12.10 14.21 16.00
N ALA A 104 11.40 15.29 15.69
CA ALA A 104 9.98 15.23 15.29
C ALA A 104 9.78 14.36 14.03
N TRP A 105 10.65 14.48 13.03
CA TRP A 105 10.63 13.63 11.84
C TRP A 105 10.78 12.14 12.18
N GLN A 106 11.67 11.78 13.10
CA GLN A 106 11.87 10.38 13.49
C GLN A 106 10.59 9.76 14.05
N PHE A 107 9.94 10.43 14.99
CA PHE A 107 8.66 9.98 15.55
C PHE A 107 7.54 9.93 14.50
N HIS A 108 7.44 10.95 13.65
CA HIS A 108 6.36 11.04 12.66
C HIS A 108 6.54 10.08 11.49
N SER A 109 7.77 9.80 11.05
CA SER A 109 8.06 8.92 9.91
C SER A 109 7.51 7.50 10.11
N HIS A 110 7.49 7.01 11.35
CA HIS A 110 6.98 5.69 11.71
C HIS A 110 5.47 5.66 11.62
N SER A 111 4.83 6.64 12.26
CA SER A 111 3.39 6.84 12.19
C SER A 111 2.90 7.00 10.75
N LEU A 112 3.65 7.74 9.91
CA LEU A 112 3.37 7.93 8.49
C LEU A 112 3.47 6.60 7.73
N ARG A 113 4.60 5.90 7.83
CA ARG A 113 4.81 4.63 7.10
C ARG A 113 3.76 3.59 7.48
N VAL A 114 3.44 3.47 8.76
CA VAL A 114 2.42 2.53 9.22
C VAL A 114 1.00 2.99 8.83
N GLY A 115 0.73 4.30 8.90
CA GLY A 115 -0.54 4.89 8.50
C GLY A 115 -0.86 4.67 7.02
N GLU A 116 0.12 4.83 6.15
CA GLU A 116 -0.05 4.60 4.71
C GLU A 116 -0.46 3.16 4.38
N LEU A 117 0.04 2.15 5.11
CA LEU A 117 -0.41 0.76 4.90
C LEU A 117 -1.90 0.57 5.17
N TYR A 118 -2.43 1.22 6.22
CA TYR A 118 -3.86 1.17 6.53
C TYR A 118 -4.69 1.94 5.51
N ILE A 119 -4.20 3.11 5.08
CA ILE A 119 -4.87 3.89 4.04
C ILE A 119 -4.96 3.06 2.76
N VAL A 120 -3.87 2.43 2.33
CA VAL A 120 -3.87 1.53 1.16
C VAL A 120 -4.86 0.37 1.38
N LEU A 121 -4.81 -0.32 2.51
CA LEU A 121 -5.73 -1.41 2.84
C LEU A 121 -7.21 -0.99 2.74
N ASP A 122 -7.59 0.05 3.49
CA ASP A 122 -8.99 0.47 3.61
C ASP A 122 -9.51 1.05 2.29
N ARG A 123 -8.69 1.84 1.59
CA ARG A 123 -9.04 2.40 0.28
C ARG A 123 -9.14 1.32 -0.79
N THR A 124 -8.25 0.33 -0.80
CA THR A 124 -8.38 -0.80 -1.73
C THR A 124 -9.64 -1.61 -1.43
N VAL A 125 -10.00 -1.88 -0.16
CA VAL A 125 -11.25 -2.59 0.16
C VAL A 125 -12.48 -1.81 -0.34
N ALA A 126 -12.49 -0.49 -0.15
CA ALA A 126 -13.58 0.38 -0.65
C ALA A 126 -13.62 0.46 -2.18
N LEU A 127 -12.46 0.43 -2.85
CA LEU A 127 -12.34 0.36 -4.30
C LEU A 127 -12.82 -0.99 -4.85
N LEU A 128 -12.46 -2.10 -4.21
CA LEU A 128 -12.91 -3.44 -4.60
C LEU A 128 -14.43 -3.58 -4.45
N GLU A 129 -15.03 -3.00 -3.39
CA GLU A 129 -16.49 -2.91 -3.27
C GLU A 129 -17.10 -2.15 -4.45
N PHE A 130 -16.53 -1.00 -4.78
CA PHE A 130 -17.01 -0.17 -5.87
C PHE A 130 -16.88 -0.88 -7.22
N LEU A 131 -15.74 -1.50 -7.48
CA LEU A 131 -15.47 -2.25 -8.68
C LEU A 131 -16.41 -3.45 -8.84
N TYR A 132 -16.66 -4.17 -7.75
CA TYR A 132 -17.59 -5.30 -7.73
C TYR A 132 -19.02 -4.87 -8.09
N VAL A 133 -19.54 -3.82 -7.45
CA VAL A 133 -20.91 -3.34 -7.70
C VAL A 133 -21.05 -2.79 -9.11
N VAL A 134 -20.10 -1.99 -9.57
CA VAL A 134 -20.12 -1.42 -10.92
C VAL A 134 -19.96 -2.50 -11.98
N GLY A 135 -19.04 -3.45 -11.80
CA GLY A 135 -18.85 -4.55 -12.74
C GLY A 135 -20.09 -5.43 -12.86
N ARG A 136 -20.75 -5.74 -11.73
CA ARG A 136 -22.04 -6.44 -11.72
C ARG A 136 -23.12 -5.65 -12.48
N ASP A 137 -23.23 -4.36 -12.22
CA ASP A 137 -24.20 -3.50 -12.91
C ASP A 137 -23.92 -3.46 -14.41
N CYS A 138 -22.65 -3.44 -14.84
CA CYS A 138 -22.24 -3.57 -16.24
C CYS A 138 -22.40 -4.98 -16.85
N GLY A 139 -22.95 -5.95 -16.10
CA GLY A 139 -23.15 -7.32 -16.57
C GLY A 139 -21.87 -8.18 -16.67
N LEU A 140 -20.79 -7.77 -16.01
CA LEU A 140 -19.55 -8.56 -15.95
C LEU A 140 -19.67 -9.69 -14.93
N ASP A 141 -18.96 -10.79 -15.18
CA ASP A 141 -18.74 -11.82 -14.16
C ASP A 141 -17.73 -11.31 -13.14
N VAL A 142 -18.20 -10.97 -11.95
CA VAL A 142 -17.37 -10.35 -10.91
C VAL A 142 -17.22 -11.23 -9.69
N THR A 143 -16.01 -11.23 -9.12
CA THR A 143 -15.69 -11.94 -7.88
C THR A 143 -15.45 -10.96 -6.75
N ASP A 144 -16.10 -11.15 -5.59
CA ASP A 144 -15.81 -10.33 -4.41
C ASP A 144 -14.46 -10.71 -3.78
N CYS A 145 -13.40 -9.99 -4.15
CA CYS A 145 -12.06 -10.22 -3.64
C CYS A 145 -11.75 -9.50 -2.31
N ARG A 146 -12.69 -8.77 -1.68
CA ARG A 146 -12.40 -7.93 -0.51
C ARG A 146 -11.82 -8.71 0.67
N LYS A 147 -12.51 -9.78 1.09
CA LYS A 147 -12.09 -10.60 2.25
C LYS A 147 -10.76 -11.32 2.00
N SER A 148 -10.56 -11.82 0.77
CA SER A 148 -9.34 -12.54 0.41
C SER A 148 -8.15 -11.58 0.32
N PHE A 149 -8.35 -10.38 -0.25
CA PHE A 149 -7.37 -9.29 -0.26
C PHE A 149 -6.97 -8.88 1.16
N GLU A 150 -7.95 -8.54 2.01
CA GLU A 150 -7.69 -8.09 3.38
C GLU A 150 -6.86 -9.11 4.17
N LYS A 151 -7.22 -10.40 4.07
CA LYS A 151 -6.48 -11.50 4.69
C LYS A 151 -5.04 -11.61 4.17
N LYS A 152 -4.86 -11.57 2.85
CA LYS A 152 -3.52 -11.66 2.21
C LYS A 152 -2.65 -10.46 2.57
N PHE A 153 -3.22 -9.26 2.52
CA PHE A 153 -2.55 -8.00 2.87
C PHE A 153 -2.09 -7.98 4.32
N LYS A 154 -3.01 -8.28 5.25
CA LYS A 154 -2.69 -8.35 6.69
C LYS A 154 -1.64 -9.41 6.97
N LYS A 155 -1.69 -10.57 6.31
CA LYS A 155 -0.68 -11.63 6.48
C LYS A 155 0.69 -11.22 5.94
N ALA A 156 0.75 -10.61 4.75
CA ALA A 156 2.01 -10.22 4.12
C ALA A 156 2.72 -9.07 4.84
N LEU A 157 1.95 -8.13 5.40
CA LEU A 157 2.47 -6.91 6.04
C LEU A 157 2.28 -6.91 7.57
N ASP A 158 1.97 -8.08 8.13
CA ASP A 158 1.65 -8.33 9.54
C ASP A 158 2.68 -7.72 10.51
N ARG A 159 3.97 -7.86 10.19
CA ARG A 159 5.07 -7.29 10.98
C ARG A 159 4.91 -5.77 11.15
N ARG A 160 4.59 -5.04 10.07
CA ARG A 160 4.47 -3.58 10.08
C ARG A 160 3.15 -3.12 10.68
N LEU A 161 2.06 -3.84 10.40
CA LEU A 161 0.75 -3.55 10.99
C LEU A 161 0.76 -3.74 12.52
N ARG A 162 1.44 -4.77 13.02
CA ARG A 162 1.69 -4.95 14.47
C ARG A 162 2.54 -3.86 15.09
N GLU A 163 3.41 -3.21 14.31
CA GLU A 163 4.21 -2.10 14.82
C GLU A 163 3.34 -0.90 15.19
N ARG A 164 2.23 -0.66 14.46
CA ARG A 164 1.20 0.30 14.88
C ARG A 164 0.67 -0.04 16.26
N HIS A 165 0.21 -1.28 16.42
CA HIS A 165 -0.42 -1.76 17.64
C HIS A 165 0.51 -1.50 18.84
N ARG A 166 1.79 -1.80 18.69
CA ARG A 166 2.81 -1.52 19.71
C ARG A 166 3.04 -0.04 20.00
N LEU A 167 2.86 0.84 19.01
CA LEU A 167 3.03 2.29 19.16
C LEU A 167 1.82 2.93 19.87
N VAL A 168 0.58 2.50 19.56
CA VAL A 168 -0.63 3.07 20.18
C VAL A 168 -1.03 2.42 21.49
N HIS A 169 -0.55 1.21 21.80
CA HIS A 169 -0.82 0.55 23.07
C HIS A 169 0.36 0.68 24.03
N ALA A 170 0.24 1.60 24.99
CA ALA A 170 1.29 1.97 25.96
C ALA A 170 1.84 0.80 26.81
N HIS A 171 1.15 -0.34 26.85
CA HIS A 171 1.58 -1.54 27.57
C HIS A 171 2.38 -2.53 26.71
N GLU A 172 2.45 -2.31 25.40
CA GLU A 172 3.28 -3.13 24.51
C GLU A 172 4.69 -2.56 24.38
N ARG A 173 5.70 -3.44 24.45
CA ARG A 173 7.09 -3.04 24.29
C ARG A 173 7.32 -2.48 22.87
N PRO A 174 7.88 -1.26 22.72
CA PRO A 174 8.24 -0.71 21.41
C PRO A 174 9.15 -1.67 20.65
N SER A 175 9.00 -1.73 19.33
CA SER A 175 9.82 -2.58 18.47
C SER A 175 11.30 -2.18 18.59
N MET A 176 12.20 -3.13 18.31
CA MET A 176 13.64 -2.85 18.30
C MET A 176 14.00 -1.79 17.25
N THR A 177 13.26 -1.71 16.14
CA THR A 177 13.40 -0.68 15.11
C THR A 177 12.96 0.70 15.62
N SER A 178 11.81 0.79 16.31
CA SER A 178 11.37 2.05 16.95
C SER A 178 12.41 2.53 17.96
N ARG A 179 12.93 1.64 18.81
CA ARG A 179 13.94 2.01 19.81
C ARG A 179 15.22 2.58 19.21
N ILE A 180 15.76 1.97 18.15
CA ILE A 180 16.98 2.46 17.45
C ILE A 180 16.77 3.88 16.93
N ILE A 181 15.56 4.17 16.48
CA ILE A 181 15.22 5.44 15.86
C ILE A 181 14.96 6.51 16.92
N ASP A 182 14.26 6.16 18.01
CA ASP A 182 14.11 7.03 19.20
C ASP A 182 15.48 7.43 19.79
N PHE A 183 16.45 6.51 19.79
CA PHE A 183 17.83 6.78 20.22
C PHE A 183 18.61 7.70 19.27
N SER A 184 18.21 7.80 18.00
CA SER A 184 18.92 8.58 16.99
C SER A 184 18.55 10.06 16.93
N GLY A 185 17.60 10.53 17.74
CA GLY A 185 17.21 11.96 17.79
C GLY A 185 16.70 12.47 19.13
N GLY A 186 16.75 11.65 20.19
CA GLY A 186 16.62 12.16 21.55
C GLY A 186 17.80 13.09 21.89
N LYS A 187 17.51 14.29 22.40
CA LYS A 187 18.45 14.97 23.29
C LYS A 187 18.66 14.03 24.47
N TRP A 188 19.82 13.40 24.56
CA TRP A 188 20.28 12.88 25.84
C TRP A 188 21.05 14.02 26.50
N ASP A 189 20.40 14.59 27.49
CA ASP A 189 20.87 15.58 28.46
C ASP A 189 21.72 14.95 29.58
N GLY A 190 21.96 13.63 29.48
CA GLY A 190 22.90 12.88 30.32
C GLY A 190 24.26 12.67 29.65
N ASP A 191 25.14 11.98 30.37
CA ASP A 191 26.51 11.68 29.94
C ASP A 191 26.54 11.04 28.54
N LYS A 192 27.17 11.75 27.60
CA LYS A 192 27.31 11.32 26.20
C LYS A 192 28.07 10.00 26.08
N ASP A 193 28.90 9.66 27.05
CA ASP A 193 29.66 8.41 27.05
C ASP A 193 28.77 7.22 27.44
N ALA A 194 27.87 7.38 28.42
CA ALA A 194 26.82 6.40 28.72
C ALA A 194 25.86 6.21 27.53
N ALA A 195 25.60 7.30 26.79
CA ALA A 195 24.78 7.24 25.59
C ALA A 195 25.40 6.43 24.47
N ARG A 196 26.68 6.67 24.24
CA ARG A 196 27.50 5.94 23.28
C ARG A 196 27.64 4.48 23.68
N GLU A 197 27.77 4.17 24.97
CA GLU A 197 27.85 2.79 25.47
C GLU A 197 26.53 2.02 25.25
N VAL A 198 25.38 2.65 25.54
CA VAL A 198 24.07 2.06 25.29
C VAL A 198 23.83 1.87 23.79
N LEU A 199 24.14 2.87 22.95
CA LEU A 199 24.07 2.75 21.48
C LEU A 199 24.99 1.65 20.96
N MET A 200 26.24 1.58 21.41
CA MET A 200 27.20 0.55 21.01
C MET A 200 26.74 -0.85 21.43
N LYS A 201 26.25 -1.01 22.67
CA LYS A 201 25.66 -2.26 23.14
C LYS A 201 24.42 -2.63 22.32
N PHE A 202 23.60 -1.64 21.96
CA PHE A 202 22.43 -1.84 21.10
C PHE A 202 22.82 -2.26 19.69
N PHE A 203 23.84 -1.63 19.10
CA PHE A 203 24.41 -2.02 17.81
C PHE A 203 24.95 -3.45 17.87
N ILE A 204 25.72 -3.79 18.90
CA ILE A 204 26.27 -5.15 19.12
C ILE A 204 25.16 -6.20 19.24
N ASP A 205 24.06 -5.90 19.94
CA ASP A 205 22.95 -6.84 20.13
C ASP A 205 22.04 -6.97 18.89
N THR A 206 22.01 -5.96 18.03
CA THR A 206 21.10 -5.88 16.87
C THR A 206 21.77 -6.30 15.56
N LEU A 207 23.06 -6.01 15.39
CA LEU A 207 23.86 -6.36 14.21
C LEU A 207 23.74 -7.84 13.84
N PRO A 208 23.78 -8.82 14.76
CA PRO A 208 23.64 -10.24 14.42
C PRO A 208 22.26 -10.59 13.84
N LYS A 209 21.19 -9.91 14.29
CA LYS A 209 19.83 -10.14 13.78
C LYS A 209 19.64 -9.51 12.41
N LEU A 210 20.19 -8.32 12.20
CA LEU A 210 20.18 -7.64 10.91
C LEU A 210 21.08 -8.36 9.89
N ALA A 211 22.22 -8.88 10.33
CA ALA A 211 23.12 -9.73 9.53
C ALA A 211 22.38 -10.97 9.02
N LYS A 212 21.69 -11.71 9.90
CA LYS A 212 20.87 -12.86 9.49
C LYS A 212 19.76 -12.49 8.50
N ALA A 213 19.08 -11.36 8.72
CA ALA A 213 18.04 -10.88 7.80
C ALA A 213 18.63 -10.46 6.45
N SER A 214 19.83 -9.87 6.45
CA SER A 214 20.56 -9.47 5.26
C SER A 214 21.06 -10.69 4.47
N GLU A 215 21.67 -11.67 5.14
CA GLU A 215 22.10 -12.94 4.56
C GLU A 215 20.92 -13.70 3.94
N ALA A 216 19.79 -13.78 4.64
CA ALA A 216 18.57 -14.38 4.12
C ALA A 216 18.01 -13.64 2.88
N ALA A 217 18.35 -12.36 2.71
CA ALA A 217 18.02 -11.56 1.54
C ALA A 217 19.15 -11.52 0.49
N GLY A 218 20.21 -12.33 0.65
CA GLY A 218 21.35 -12.38 -0.27
C GLY A 218 22.25 -11.15 -0.23
N ARG A 219 22.35 -10.47 0.91
CA ARG A 219 23.03 -9.18 1.08
C ARG A 219 24.11 -9.19 2.15
N ILE A 220 25.11 -8.33 1.96
CA ILE A 220 26.19 -8.10 2.92
C ILE A 220 25.60 -7.61 4.24
N ALA A 221 25.93 -8.30 5.33
CA ALA A 221 25.53 -7.91 6.67
C ALA A 221 25.86 -6.44 6.94
N PRO A 222 24.93 -5.64 7.50
CA PRO A 222 25.20 -4.24 7.78
C PRO A 222 26.34 -4.12 8.79
N LYS A 223 27.26 -3.19 8.54
CA LYS A 223 28.41 -2.88 9.41
C LYS A 223 28.38 -1.42 9.87
N THR A 224 27.65 -0.56 9.18
CA THR A 224 27.54 0.87 9.50
C THR A 224 26.07 1.31 9.67
N PRO A 225 25.82 2.49 10.27
CA PRO A 225 24.50 3.12 10.28
C PRO A 225 23.92 3.29 8.87
N GLU A 226 24.74 3.65 7.88
CA GLU A 226 24.33 3.79 6.48
C GLU A 226 23.83 2.47 5.89
N ASP A 227 24.44 1.33 6.26
CA ASP A 227 23.97 0.01 5.84
C ASP A 227 22.58 -0.32 6.42
N VAL A 228 22.34 0.06 7.68
CA VAL A 228 21.04 -0.13 8.35
C VAL A 228 19.96 0.71 7.67
N GLU A 229 20.32 1.92 7.23
CA GLU A 229 19.42 2.81 6.50
C GLU A 229 19.09 2.29 5.11
N ALA A 230 20.10 1.83 4.37
CA ALA A 230 19.90 1.19 3.07
C ALA A 230 18.98 -0.03 3.19
N LEU A 231 19.13 -0.82 4.26
CA LEU A 231 18.23 -1.94 4.56
C LEU A 231 16.80 -1.48 4.87
N HIS A 232 16.63 -0.38 5.61
CA HIS A 232 15.32 0.20 5.93
C HIS A 232 14.59 0.76 4.70
N GLU A 233 15.33 1.46 3.82
CA GLU A 233 14.84 1.97 2.53
C GLU A 233 14.45 0.83 1.60
N TRP A 234 15.30 -0.19 1.49
CA TRP A 234 14.98 -1.37 0.69
C TRP A 234 13.76 -2.11 1.23
N GLY A 235 13.64 -2.27 2.54
CA GLY A 235 12.45 -2.87 3.14
C GLY A 235 11.18 -2.10 2.78
N ALA A 236 11.25 -0.77 2.65
CA ALA A 236 10.12 0.05 2.21
C ALA A 236 9.77 -0.20 0.75
N GLN A 237 10.78 -0.38 -0.10
CA GLN A 237 10.58 -0.75 -1.51
C GLN A 237 9.92 -2.12 -1.62
N GLN A 238 10.36 -3.14 -0.87
CA GLN A 238 9.74 -4.47 -0.94
C GLN A 238 8.29 -4.45 -0.43
N GLU A 239 8.02 -3.75 0.67
CA GLU A 239 6.66 -3.57 1.18
C GLU A 239 5.76 -2.91 0.12
N ALA A 240 6.24 -1.87 -0.57
CA ALA A 240 5.50 -1.25 -1.67
C ALA A 240 5.25 -2.18 -2.86
N ARG A 241 6.24 -2.99 -3.25
CA ARG A 241 6.06 -3.94 -4.35
C ARG A 241 5.07 -5.05 -4.00
N ILE A 242 5.09 -5.50 -2.76
CA ILE A 242 4.09 -6.44 -2.21
C ILE A 242 2.70 -5.81 -2.25
N MET A 243 2.55 -4.55 -1.81
CA MET A 243 1.28 -3.84 -1.90
C MET A 243 0.78 -3.74 -3.34
N LEU A 244 1.65 -3.33 -4.27
CA LEU A 244 1.31 -3.20 -5.69
C LEU A 244 0.83 -4.54 -6.27
N LYS A 245 1.52 -5.63 -5.97
CA LYS A 245 1.12 -6.98 -6.39
C LYS A 245 -0.26 -7.35 -5.82
N LEU A 246 -0.44 -7.21 -4.51
CA LEU A 246 -1.69 -7.61 -3.85
C LEU A 246 -2.90 -6.79 -4.32
N VAL A 247 -2.71 -5.48 -4.54
CA VAL A 247 -3.73 -4.59 -5.07
C VAL A 247 -4.04 -4.96 -6.52
N GLY A 248 -3.01 -5.14 -7.37
CA GLY A 248 -3.18 -5.56 -8.76
C GLY A 248 -3.91 -6.91 -8.90
N ASP A 249 -3.46 -7.93 -8.18
CA ASP A 249 -4.08 -9.25 -8.15
C ASP A 249 -5.56 -9.18 -7.75
N ALA A 250 -5.89 -8.35 -6.75
CA ALA A 250 -7.27 -8.21 -6.26
C ALA A 250 -8.16 -7.44 -7.24
N LEU A 251 -7.65 -6.36 -7.84
CA LEU A 251 -8.40 -5.58 -8.82
C LEU A 251 -8.70 -6.41 -10.08
N LEU A 252 -7.68 -7.09 -10.62
CA LEU A 252 -7.86 -7.96 -11.79
C LEU A 252 -8.70 -9.19 -11.45
N GLY A 253 -8.48 -9.80 -10.29
CA GLY A 253 -9.30 -10.93 -9.81
C GLY A 253 -10.76 -10.58 -9.58
N THR A 254 -11.10 -9.31 -9.38
CA THR A 254 -12.50 -8.86 -9.25
C THR A 254 -13.22 -8.89 -10.60
N LEU A 255 -12.51 -8.68 -11.71
CA LEU A 255 -13.10 -8.47 -13.04
C LEU A 255 -13.00 -9.66 -14.00
N ASN A 256 -12.53 -10.85 -13.56
CA ASN A 256 -12.39 -12.09 -14.34
C ASN A 256 -12.29 -11.88 -15.88
N GLU A 257 -11.07 -11.81 -16.44
CA GLU A 257 -10.83 -11.49 -17.87
C GLU A 257 -11.63 -12.33 -18.89
N SER A 258 -12.09 -13.52 -18.50
CA SER A 258 -12.94 -14.43 -19.27
C SER A 258 -14.29 -13.83 -19.71
N SER A 259 -14.77 -12.77 -19.06
CA SER A 259 -16.13 -12.23 -19.26
C SER A 259 -16.30 -11.27 -20.43
N LEU A 260 -15.26 -11.04 -21.24
CA LEU A 260 -15.32 -10.20 -22.45
C LEU A 260 -15.82 -10.95 -23.70
N ALA A 261 -16.20 -12.24 -23.57
CA ALA A 261 -16.83 -12.96 -24.68
C ALA A 261 -18.27 -12.44 -24.88
N PRO A 262 -18.67 -12.05 -26.11
CA PRO A 262 -20.04 -11.62 -26.36
C PRO A 262 -20.99 -12.78 -26.04
N ALA A 263 -22.06 -12.50 -25.29
CA ALA A 263 -23.12 -13.44 -25.02
C ALA A 263 -23.56 -14.08 -26.36
N SER A 264 -23.40 -15.39 -26.47
CA SER A 264 -23.83 -16.15 -27.65
C SER A 264 -25.30 -15.81 -27.94
N ALA A 265 -25.58 -15.35 -29.16
CA ALA A 265 -26.91 -14.96 -29.63
C ALA A 265 -27.97 -16.03 -29.27
N PRO A 266 -29.21 -15.62 -28.95
CA PRO A 266 -30.27 -16.56 -28.59
C PRO A 266 -30.49 -17.53 -29.75
N LYS A 267 -30.46 -18.84 -29.43
CA LYS A 267 -30.84 -19.88 -30.38
C LYS A 267 -32.31 -19.65 -30.76
N SER A 268 -32.52 -19.37 -32.05
CA SER A 268 -33.82 -19.39 -32.72
C SER A 268 -34.50 -20.75 -32.60
#